data_AF-B1WPT7-F1
#
_entry.id   AF-B1WPT7-F1
#
_cell.length_a   1.000
_cell.length_b   1.000
_cell.length_c   1.000
_cell.angle_alpha   90.00
_cell.angle_beta   90.00
_cell.angle_gamma   90.00
#
_symmetry.space_group_name_H-M   'P 1'
#
loop_
_entity.id
_entity.type
_entity.pdbx_description
1 polymer ?
#
loop_
_entity_poly.entity_id
_entity_poly.type
_entity_poly.pdbx_seq_one_letter_code
_entity_poly.pdbx_strand_id
1 'polypeptide(L)'
;MINIEKLQRDLDELPEEAQELLIDFVEILKKRYSSSNQQETSENLTLEERRAFLKLPLSEPRHILSQQAEEMENHYRQNTDWKEFLAGNIIDY
;
A
#
# COMPACT_ATOMS: atom_id res chain seq x y z
N MET A 1 20.04 -8.22 8.69
CA MET A 1 19.68 -9.64 8.88
C MET A 1 18.94 -9.72 10.21
N ILE A 2 17.70 -10.18 10.22
CA ILE A 2 16.87 -10.17 11.45
C ILE A 2 17.39 -11.30 12.36
N ASN A 3 17.79 -10.97 13.58
CA ASN A 3 18.22 -11.96 14.57
C ASN A 3 17.00 -12.46 15.35
N ILE A 4 16.54 -13.66 14.98
CA ILE A 4 15.32 -14.28 15.51
C ILE A 4 15.44 -14.56 17.01
N GLU A 5 16.62 -14.97 17.48
CA GLU A 5 16.86 -15.30 18.90
C GLU A 5 16.76 -14.08 19.80
N LYS A 6 17.26 -12.93 19.31
CA LYS A 6 17.12 -11.66 20.02
C LYS A 6 15.66 -11.24 20.11
N LEU A 7 14.92 -11.37 19.01
CA LEU A 7 13.50 -11.03 18.96
C LEU A 7 12.66 -11.91 19.89
N GLN A 8 12.97 -13.20 19.99
CA GLN A 8 12.31 -14.11 20.94
C GLN A 8 12.52 -13.67 22.39
N ARG A 9 13.76 -13.33 22.75
CA ARG A 9 14.07 -12.82 24.09
C ARG A 9 13.35 -11.50 24.39
N ASP A 10 13.34 -10.58 23.43
CA ASP A 10 12.68 -9.29 23.58
C ASP A 10 11.15 -9.45 23.71
N LEU A 11 10.56 -10.51 23.12
CA LEU A 11 9.13 -10.83 23.29
C LEU A 11 8.82 -11.45 24.66
N ASP A 12 9.69 -12.35 25.15
CA ASP A 12 9.52 -13.01 26.45
C ASP A 12 9.72 -12.03 27.63
N GLU A 13 10.49 -10.95 27.42
CA GLU A 13 10.69 -9.87 28.39
C GLU A 13 9.52 -8.85 28.41
N LEU A 14 8.54 -8.96 27.51
CA LEU A 14 7.38 -8.07 27.49
C LEU A 14 6.38 -8.41 28.61
N PRO A 15 5.66 -7.41 29.15
CA PRO A 15 4.51 -7.63 30.03
C PRO A 15 3.42 -8.48 29.35
N GLU A 16 2.68 -9.27 30.14
CA GLU A 16 1.63 -10.18 29.65
C GLU A 16 0.58 -9.44 28.82
N GLU A 17 0.23 -8.21 29.19
CA GLU A 17 -0.74 -7.39 28.49
C GLU A 17 -0.28 -7.01 27.07
N ALA A 18 1.03 -6.82 26.89
CA ALA A 18 1.61 -6.53 25.58
C ALA A 18 1.70 -7.79 24.71
N GLN A 19 1.93 -8.96 25.32
CA GLN A 19 1.92 -10.23 24.61
C GLN A 19 0.52 -10.57 24.09
N GLU A 20 -0.52 -10.37 24.91
CA GLU A 20 -1.93 -10.53 24.49
C GLU A 20 -2.28 -9.62 23.31
N LEU A 21 -1.87 -8.34 23.38
CA LEU A 21 -2.11 -7.39 22.30
C LEU A 21 -1.43 -7.81 20.97
N LEU A 22 -0.23 -8.38 21.05
CA LEU A 22 0.48 -8.90 19.87
C LEU A 22 -0.24 -10.11 19.27
N ILE A 23 -0.80 -10.99 20.11
CA ILE A 23 -1.59 -12.13 19.67
C ILE A 23 -2.85 -11.65 18.94
N ASP A 24 -3.59 -10.71 19.53
CA ASP A 24 -4.78 -10.10 18.92
C ASP A 24 -4.43 -9.44 17.58
N PHE A 25 -3.32 -8.71 17.53
CA PHE A 25 -2.86 -8.08 16.30
C PHE A 25 -2.50 -9.10 15.22
N VAL A 26 -1.77 -10.17 15.58
CA VAL A 26 -1.46 -11.27 14.66
C VAL A 26 -2.74 -11.97 14.19
N GLU A 27 -3.74 -12.12 15.05
CA GLU A 27 -5.03 -12.71 14.67
C GLU A 27 -5.80 -11.80 13.69
N ILE A 28 -5.80 -10.50 13.92
CA ILE A 28 -6.36 -9.50 12.98
C ILE A 28 -5.62 -9.55 11.65
N LEU A 29 -4.29 -9.61 11.67
CA LEU A 29 -3.49 -9.74 10.45
C LEU A 29 -3.82 -11.04 9.73
N LYS A 30 -3.82 -12.19 10.42
CA LYS A 30 -4.22 -13.47 9.84
C LYS A 30 -5.61 -13.35 9.22
N LYS A 31 -6.59 -12.76 9.90
CA LYS A 31 -7.95 -12.59 9.37
C LYS A 31 -8.01 -11.71 8.11
N ARG A 32 -7.22 -10.63 8.06
CA ARG A 32 -7.16 -9.72 6.91
C ARG A 32 -6.42 -10.31 5.71
N TYR A 33 -5.36 -11.08 5.95
CA TYR A 33 -4.51 -11.64 4.89
C TYR A 33 -4.84 -13.09 4.53
N SER A 34 -5.69 -13.79 5.29
CA SER A 34 -6.19 -15.13 4.93
C SER A 34 -7.01 -15.11 3.63
N SER A 35 -7.62 -13.97 3.30
CA SER A 35 -8.43 -13.81 2.08
C SER A 35 -7.64 -13.31 0.87
N SER A 36 -6.42 -12.78 1.05
CA SER A 36 -5.61 -12.24 -0.06
C SER A 36 -4.66 -13.26 -0.70
N ASN A 37 -4.56 -14.48 -0.15
CA ASN A 37 -3.66 -15.51 -0.67
C ASN A 37 -4.33 -16.56 -1.59
N GLN A 38 -5.49 -16.23 -2.16
CA GLN A 38 -6.21 -17.06 -3.14
C GLN A 38 -6.69 -16.27 -4.37
N GLN A 39 -6.22 -15.03 -4.58
CA GLN A 39 -6.48 -14.27 -5.81
C GLN A 39 -5.26 -13.51 -6.33
N GLU A 40 -4.06 -14.07 -6.19
CA GLU A 40 -3.13 -14.00 -7.32
C GLU A 40 -3.34 -15.26 -8.15
N THR A 41 -4.36 -15.23 -9.00
CA THR A 41 -4.22 -15.86 -10.31
C THR A 41 -3.17 -15.07 -11.08
N SER A 42 -1.91 -15.15 -10.65
CA SER A 42 -0.84 -15.30 -11.60
C SER A 42 -1.03 -16.68 -12.23
N GLU A 43 -2.04 -16.81 -13.08
CA GLU A 43 -1.83 -17.60 -14.28
C GLU A 43 -0.48 -17.12 -14.82
N ASN A 44 0.44 -18.04 -15.09
CA ASN A 44 1.75 -17.73 -15.61
C ASN A 44 1.59 -17.08 -16.98
N LEU A 45 1.30 -15.77 -17.00
CA LEU A 45 1.18 -15.00 -18.23
C LEU A 45 2.53 -15.11 -18.90
N THR A 46 2.52 -15.71 -20.08
CA THR A 46 3.66 -15.81 -20.96
C THR A 46 4.19 -14.41 -21.26
N LEU A 47 5.48 -14.33 -21.63
CA LEU A 47 6.07 -13.06 -22.06
C LEU A 47 5.32 -12.44 -23.24
N GLU A 48 4.65 -13.25 -24.05
CA GLU A 48 3.85 -12.83 -25.18
C GLU A 48 2.54 -12.16 -24.74
N GLU A 49 1.81 -12.73 -23.78
CA GLU A 49 0.60 -12.14 -23.21
C GLU A 49 0.89 -10.82 -22.50
N ARG A 50 2.00 -10.75 -21.75
CA ARG A 50 2.45 -9.50 -21.12
C ARG A 50 2.78 -8.42 -22.17
N ARG A 51 3.39 -8.80 -23.29
CA ARG A 51 3.68 -7.86 -24.40
C ARG A 51 2.42 -7.45 -25.15
N ALA A 52 1.45 -8.35 -25.31
CA ALA A 52 0.16 -8.06 -25.92
C ALA A 52 -0.62 -7.03 -25.09
N PHE A 53 -0.60 -7.18 -23.76
CA PHE A 53 -1.18 -6.20 -22.83
C PHE A 53 -0.57 -4.80 -23.00
N LEU A 54 0.75 -4.71 -23.12
CA LEU A 54 1.44 -3.42 -23.34
C LEU A 54 1.17 -2.79 -24.72
N LYS A 55 0.69 -3.58 -25.68
CA LYS A 55 0.28 -3.12 -27.02
C LYS A 55 -1.20 -2.76 -27.09
N LEU A 56 -1.98 -3.01 -26.03
CA LEU A 56 -3.36 -2.57 -25.98
C LEU A 56 -3.40 -1.06 -26.21
N PRO A 57 -4.40 -0.55 -26.95
CA PRO A 57 -4.51 0.87 -27.26
C PRO A 57 -4.72 1.66 -25.96
N LEU A 58 -3.62 2.14 -25.40
CA LEU A 58 -3.59 3.05 -24.26
C LEU A 58 -4.15 4.42 -24.61
N SER A 59 -4.60 4.66 -25.84
CA SER A 59 -5.11 5.94 -26.32
C SER A 59 -6.30 6.43 -25.51
N GLU A 60 -7.26 5.56 -25.22
CA GLU A 60 -8.47 5.93 -24.51
C GLU A 60 -8.22 6.15 -23.00
N PRO A 61 -7.50 5.27 -22.27
CA PRO A 61 -7.08 5.56 -20.90
C PRO A 61 -6.16 6.78 -20.78
N ARG A 62 -5.22 6.98 -21.71
CA ARG A 62 -4.32 8.14 -21.68
C ARG A 62 -5.06 9.45 -21.85
N HIS A 63 -6.06 9.49 -22.75
CA HIS A 63 -6.90 10.67 -22.95
C HIS A 63 -7.70 11.01 -21.69
N ILE A 64 -8.32 10.01 -21.06
CA ILE A 64 -9.07 10.18 -19.81
C ILE A 64 -8.15 10.66 -18.69
N LEU A 65 -6.98 10.03 -18.53
CA LEU A 65 -6.01 10.41 -17.50
C LEU A 65 -5.42 11.80 -17.73
N SER A 66 -5.18 12.21 -18.98
CA SER A 66 -4.71 13.57 -19.27
C SER A 66 -5.76 14.62 -18.92
N GLN A 67 -7.04 14.36 -19.24
CA GLN A 67 -8.12 15.26 -18.89
C GLN A 67 -8.26 15.39 -17.36
N GLN A 68 -8.24 14.26 -16.64
CA GLN A 68 -8.30 14.26 -15.18
C GLN A 68 -7.10 14.99 -14.55
N ALA A 69 -5.90 14.82 -15.10
CA ALA A 69 -4.71 15.53 -14.60
C ALA A 69 -4.83 17.05 -14.77
N GLU A 70 -5.36 17.52 -15.90
CA GLU A 70 -5.60 18.95 -16.15
C GLU A 70 -6.68 19.51 -15.20
N GLU A 71 -7.76 18.76 -14.97
CA GLU A 71 -8.81 19.12 -14.00
C GLU A 71 -8.25 19.21 -12.58
N MET A 72 -7.41 18.24 -12.18
CA MET A 72 -6.73 18.25 -10.88
C MET A 72 -5.77 19.44 -10.75
N GLU A 73 -4.96 19.72 -11.76
CA GLU A 73 -4.04 20.87 -11.75
C GLU A 73 -4.80 22.19 -11.55
N ASN A 74 -5.90 22.37 -12.27
CA ASN A 74 -6.74 23.55 -12.14
C ASN A 74 -7.38 23.65 -10.76
N HIS A 75 -7.90 22.54 -10.22
CA HIS A 75 -8.48 22.49 -8.89
C HIS A 75 -7.46 22.87 -7.80
N TYR A 76 -6.27 22.25 -7.79
CA TYR A 76 -5.23 22.54 -6.80
C TYR A 76 -4.55 23.90 -6.99
N ARG A 77 -4.61 24.47 -8.20
CA ARG A 77 -4.15 25.85 -8.43
C ARG A 77 -5.09 26.88 -7.81
N GLN A 78 -6.40 26.64 -7.87
CA GLN A 78 -7.42 27.56 -7.40
C GLN A 78 -7.74 27.38 -5.92
N ASN A 79 -7.80 26.14 -5.45
CA ASN A 79 -8.01 25.80 -4.05
C ASN A 79 -6.65 25.51 -3.41
N THR A 80 -6.26 26.29 -2.39
CA THR A 80 -5.01 26.10 -1.63
C THR A 80 -5.21 25.42 -0.27
N ASP A 81 -6.39 24.87 0.01
CA ASP A 81 -6.70 24.20 1.28
C ASP A 81 -5.76 23.00 1.51
N TRP A 82 -5.25 22.39 0.42
CA TRP A 82 -4.20 21.38 0.47
C TRP A 82 -2.88 21.88 1.06
N LYS A 83 -2.56 23.18 0.96
CA LYS A 83 -1.38 23.78 1.58
C LYS A 83 -1.54 23.88 3.10
N GLU A 84 -2.75 24.10 3.58
CA GLU A 84 -3.04 24.09 5.01
C GLU A 84 -2.93 22.67 5.59
N PHE A 85 -3.34 21.65 4.82
CA PHE A 85 -3.14 20.25 5.18
C PHE A 85 -1.65 19.85 5.27
N LEU A 86 -0.77 20.42 4.43
CA LEU A 86 0.69 20.21 4.46
C LEU A 86 1.41 21.01 5.56
N ALA A 87 0.79 22.06 6.09
CA ALA A 87 1.37 22.88 7.17
C ALA A 87 1.23 22.22 8.56
N GLY A 88 0.53 21.09 8.66
CA GLY A 88 0.44 20.27 9.87
C GLY A 88 1.68 19.39 10.03
N ASN A 89 2.66 19.85 10.82
CA ASN A 89 3.77 19.09 11.39
C ASN A 89 4.47 18.10 10.43
N ILE A 90 5.35 18.61 9.57
CA ILE A 90 6.50 17.82 9.13
C ILE A 90 7.35 17.58 10.39
N ILE A 91 7.26 16.39 10.98
CA ILE A 91 8.19 15.96 12.02
C ILE A 91 9.51 15.67 11.30
N ASP A 92 10.46 16.61 11.39
CA ASP A 92 11.86 16.34 11.06
C ASP A 92 12.41 15.37 12.11
N TYR A 93 12.80 14.17 11.68
CA TYR A 93 13.46 13.14 12.48
C TYR A 93 14.97 13.36 12.57
#